data_AF-Q5I0K9-F1
#
_entry.id   AF-Q5I0K9-F1
#
_cell.length_a   1.000
_cell.length_b   1.000
_cell.length_c   1.000
_cell.angle_alpha   90.00
_cell.angle_beta   90.00
_cell.angle_gamma   90.00
#
_symmetry.space_group_name_H-M   'P 1'
#
loop_
_entity.id
_entity.type
_entity.pdbx_description
1 polymer ?
#
loop_
_entity_poly.entity_id
_entity_poly.type
_entity_poly.pdbx_seq_one_letter_code
_entity_poly.pdbx_strand_id
1 'polypeptide(L)'
;NPLLQCRVHGLEVQGRDCGEDAAQWISGFLKTQRCRLVHFEPHMHPRSSQKMRASFRPTDQVAYADASPFLVLSEASLEDLNSRLERRVKAANFRPNIVISGCGIYAEDSWNEVLIGDVELKRVMPCTRCLLTTVDPDTGIMDKKEPLETLKSYRLCEPSEQALCGKLPTFGQYFALENPGTIKVGDPVYLLS
;
A
#
# COMPACT_ATOMS: atom_id res chain seq x y z
N ASN A 1 -20.37 -12.02 17.55
CA ASN A 1 -20.16 -12.61 16.21
C ASN A 1 -19.02 -13.61 16.21
N PRO A 2 -19.07 -14.66 15.37
CA PRO A 2 -18.06 -15.72 15.34
C PRO A 2 -16.67 -15.21 14.95
N LEU A 3 -15.64 -15.96 15.33
CA LEU A 3 -14.28 -15.78 14.82
C LEU A 3 -14.11 -16.64 13.57
N LEU A 4 -13.67 -16.04 12.46
CA LEU A 4 -13.47 -16.74 11.20
C LEU A 4 -11.98 -16.85 10.90
N GLN A 5 -11.59 -17.98 10.30
CA GLN A 5 -10.27 -18.13 9.69
C GLN A 5 -10.33 -17.66 8.25
N CYS A 6 -9.54 -16.65 7.93
CA CYS A 6 -9.44 -16.03 6.61
C CYS A 6 -8.07 -16.32 5.99
N ARG A 7 -7.96 -16.11 4.68
CA ARG A 7 -6.70 -16.21 3.95
C ARG A 7 -6.46 -14.93 3.17
N VAL A 8 -5.32 -14.29 3.39
CA VAL A 8 -4.90 -13.07 2.67
C VAL A 8 -3.48 -13.31 2.14
N HIS A 9 -3.34 -13.23 0.81
CA HIS A 9 -2.08 -13.52 0.09
C HIS A 9 -1.46 -14.86 0.49
N GLY A 10 -2.30 -15.90 0.60
CA GLY A 10 -1.87 -17.26 0.94
C GLY A 10 -1.67 -17.53 2.43
N LEU A 11 -1.54 -16.50 3.27
CA LEU A 11 -1.34 -16.62 4.71
C LEU A 11 -2.66 -16.58 5.48
N GLU A 12 -2.73 -17.36 6.56
CA GLU A 12 -3.89 -17.39 7.45
C GLU A 12 -3.91 -16.16 8.36
N VAL A 13 -5.10 -15.65 8.62
CA VAL A 13 -5.34 -14.53 9.54
C VAL A 13 -6.77 -14.63 10.07
N GLN A 14 -6.95 -14.31 11.35
CA GLN A 14 -8.26 -14.31 11.97
C GLN A 14 -9.03 -13.02 11.67
N GLY A 15 -10.36 -13.10 11.74
CA GLY A 15 -11.23 -11.94 11.70
C GLY A 15 -12.52 -12.17 12.46
N ARG A 16 -12.89 -11.20 13.31
CA ARG A 16 -14.18 -11.18 13.99
C ARG A 16 -15.23 -10.81 12.95
N ASP A 17 -16.20 -11.68 12.77
CA ASP A 17 -17.30 -11.42 11.87
C ASP A 17 -18.10 -10.16 12.26
N CYS A 18 -18.50 -9.33 11.30
CA CYS A 18 -19.22 -8.08 11.56
C CYS A 18 -20.76 -8.22 11.56
N GLY A 19 -21.29 -9.43 11.51
CA GLY A 19 -22.73 -9.69 11.58
C GLY A 19 -23.41 -9.82 10.23
N GLU A 20 -24.69 -10.21 10.27
CA GLU A 20 -25.47 -10.51 9.08
C GLU A 20 -25.82 -9.27 8.27
N ASP A 21 -26.15 -8.16 8.92
CA ASP A 21 -26.50 -6.91 8.24
C ASP A 21 -25.35 -6.41 7.34
N ALA A 22 -24.11 -6.44 7.85
CA ALA A 22 -22.92 -6.07 7.09
C ALA A 22 -22.68 -7.03 5.91
N ALA A 23 -22.87 -8.33 6.12
CA ALA A 23 -22.71 -9.34 5.08
C ALA A 23 -23.74 -9.19 3.96
N GLN A 24 -25.02 -9.03 4.31
CA GLN A 24 -26.12 -8.83 3.36
C GLN A 24 -25.93 -7.55 2.56
N TRP A 25 -25.52 -6.46 3.21
CA TRP A 25 -25.26 -5.19 2.54
C TRP A 25 -24.15 -5.32 1.47
N ILE A 26 -22.98 -5.89 1.82
CA ILE A 26 -21.87 -6.04 0.87
C ILE A 26 -22.24 -7.00 -0.25
N SER A 27 -22.84 -8.15 0.07
CA SER A 27 -23.27 -9.14 -0.94
C SER A 27 -24.32 -8.57 -1.89
N GLY A 28 -25.28 -7.80 -1.39
CA GLY A 28 -26.30 -7.13 -2.18
C GLY A 28 -25.70 -6.08 -3.11
N PHE A 29 -24.83 -5.21 -2.60
CA PHE A 29 -24.16 -4.18 -3.39
C PHE A 29 -23.29 -4.77 -4.50
N LEU A 30 -22.45 -5.75 -4.18
CA LEU A 30 -21.56 -6.41 -5.14
C LEU A 30 -22.26 -7.44 -6.05
N LYS A 31 -23.56 -7.69 -5.83
CA LYS A 31 -24.35 -8.72 -6.52
C LYS A 31 -23.65 -10.09 -6.54
N THR A 32 -23.00 -10.42 -5.43
CA THR A 32 -22.22 -11.65 -5.27
C THR A 32 -22.67 -12.41 -4.03
N GLN A 33 -22.53 -13.72 -4.04
CA GLN A 33 -22.95 -14.56 -2.92
C GLN A 33 -21.85 -14.67 -1.86
N ARG A 34 -22.27 -14.67 -0.58
CA ARG A 34 -21.47 -15.11 0.59
C ARG A 34 -20.26 -14.21 0.94
N CYS A 35 -20.35 -12.91 0.72
CA CYS A 35 -19.36 -11.99 1.31
C CYS A 35 -19.62 -11.83 2.80
N ARG A 36 -18.56 -11.89 3.61
CA ARG A 36 -18.58 -11.52 5.03
C ARG A 36 -17.60 -10.37 5.24
N LEU A 37 -18.01 -9.38 6.02
CA LEU A 37 -17.08 -8.39 6.55
C LEU A 37 -16.50 -8.93 7.86
N VAL A 38 -15.17 -8.84 8.00
CA VAL A 38 -14.47 -9.20 9.23
C VAL A 38 -13.59 -8.05 9.72
N HIS A 39 -13.43 -7.96 11.04
CA HIS A 39 -12.59 -6.99 11.71
C HIS A 39 -11.47 -7.67 12.50
N PHE A 40 -10.26 -7.14 12.41
CA PHE A 40 -9.11 -7.65 13.16
C PHE A 40 -9.13 -7.09 14.58
N GLU A 41 -9.06 -7.94 15.60
CA GLU A 41 -8.98 -7.51 17.00
C GLU A 41 -7.52 -7.58 17.50
N PRO A 42 -7.04 -6.64 18.34
CA PRO A 42 -5.62 -6.58 18.74
C PRO A 42 -5.05 -7.82 19.45
N HIS A 43 -5.90 -8.71 19.97
CA HIS A 43 -5.46 -9.97 20.60
C HIS A 43 -5.31 -11.12 19.59
N MET A 44 -5.72 -10.92 18.33
CA MET A 44 -5.53 -11.89 17.25
C MET A 44 -4.07 -11.88 16.77
N HIS A 45 -3.64 -12.98 16.15
CA HIS A 45 -2.31 -13.04 15.56
C HIS A 45 -2.26 -12.30 14.21
N PRO A 46 -1.46 -11.22 14.07
CA PRO A 46 -1.30 -10.55 12.80
C PRO A 46 -0.42 -11.38 11.85
N ARG A 47 -0.44 -11.02 10.56
CA ARG A 47 0.45 -11.62 9.57
C ARG A 47 1.82 -10.96 9.63
N SER A 48 2.86 -11.77 9.44
CA SER A 48 4.25 -11.30 9.36
C SER A 48 4.56 -10.76 7.98
N SER A 49 4.99 -9.49 7.89
CA SER A 49 5.44 -8.85 6.65
C SER A 49 6.59 -9.61 6.00
N GLN A 50 7.52 -10.14 6.80
CA GLN A 50 8.69 -10.89 6.33
C GLN A 50 8.31 -12.16 5.54
N LYS A 51 7.24 -12.85 5.94
CA LYS A 51 6.74 -14.04 5.22
C LYS A 51 6.21 -13.72 3.82
N MET A 52 5.83 -12.47 3.57
CA MET A 52 5.34 -11.99 2.27
C MET A 52 6.48 -11.37 1.45
N ARG A 53 7.39 -10.64 2.11
CA ARG A 53 8.53 -9.95 1.51
C ARG A 53 9.74 -10.05 2.45
N ALA A 54 10.80 -10.73 2.03
CA ALA A 54 11.95 -11.04 2.88
C ALA A 54 12.70 -9.82 3.44
N SER A 55 12.57 -8.64 2.82
CA SER A 55 13.22 -7.39 3.26
C SER A 55 12.68 -6.84 4.58
N PHE A 56 11.49 -7.25 5.02
CA PHE A 56 10.93 -6.82 6.30
C PHE A 56 11.56 -7.56 7.48
N ARG A 57 11.53 -6.94 8.65
CA ARG A 57 12.01 -7.54 9.90
C ARG A 57 11.00 -8.59 10.40
N PRO A 58 11.44 -9.58 11.19
CA PRO A 58 10.54 -10.57 11.81
C PRO A 58 9.44 -9.95 12.66
N THR A 59 9.70 -8.76 13.22
CA THR A 59 8.79 -7.99 14.08
C THR A 59 7.77 -7.15 13.30
N ASP A 60 7.97 -6.95 11.99
CA ASP A 60 7.05 -6.16 11.18
C ASP A 60 5.79 -6.98 10.88
N GLN A 61 4.64 -6.40 11.23
CA GLN A 61 3.36 -7.09 11.25
C GLN A 61 2.26 -6.25 10.60
N VAL A 62 1.33 -6.93 9.93
CA VAL A 62 0.13 -6.32 9.33
C VAL A 62 -1.08 -7.20 9.56
N ALA A 63 -2.27 -6.58 9.65
CA ALA A 63 -3.52 -7.32 9.59
C ALA A 63 -3.81 -7.77 8.15
N TYR A 64 -4.60 -6.98 7.41
CA TYR A 64 -5.06 -7.34 6.06
C TYR A 64 -4.32 -6.62 4.92
N ALA A 65 -3.39 -5.71 5.21
CA ALA A 65 -2.59 -5.01 4.20
C ALA A 65 -1.68 -5.96 3.40
N ASP A 66 -1.39 -5.66 2.14
CA ASP A 66 -0.70 -6.60 1.24
C ASP A 66 0.64 -7.11 1.77
N ALA A 67 1.51 -6.22 2.27
CA ALA A 67 2.81 -6.59 2.82
C ALA A 67 3.35 -5.60 3.86
N SER A 68 3.15 -4.29 3.66
CA SER A 68 3.77 -3.25 4.48
C SER A 68 2.77 -2.56 5.41
N PRO A 69 3.20 -2.11 6.60
CA PRO A 69 2.41 -1.22 7.45
C PRO A 69 2.11 0.13 6.80
N PHE A 70 3.05 0.69 6.02
CA PHE A 70 2.90 2.01 5.42
C PHE A 70 3.40 2.05 3.98
N LEU A 71 2.60 2.67 3.11
CA LEU A 71 2.99 3.09 1.76
C LEU A 71 3.12 4.61 1.72
N VAL A 72 4.30 5.08 1.34
CA VAL A 72 4.63 6.50 1.15
C VAL A 72 4.73 6.79 -0.35
N LEU A 73 4.19 7.94 -0.78
CA LEU A 73 4.26 8.42 -2.17
C LEU A 73 4.45 9.94 -2.17
N SER A 74 5.23 10.49 -3.09
CA SER A 74 5.29 11.95 -3.24
C SER A 74 4.29 12.49 -4.27
N GLU A 75 3.83 13.73 -4.05
CA GLU A 75 3.01 14.45 -5.04
C GLU A 75 3.77 14.67 -6.35
N ALA A 76 5.09 14.91 -6.27
CA ALA A 76 5.94 15.10 -7.43
C ALA A 76 6.01 13.84 -8.32
N SER A 77 6.09 12.65 -7.72
CA SER A 77 6.00 11.37 -8.44
C SER A 77 4.64 11.19 -9.11
N LEU A 78 3.54 11.55 -8.42
CA LEU A 78 2.19 11.50 -8.98
C LEU A 78 2.02 12.45 -10.16
N GLU A 79 2.58 13.65 -10.07
CA GLU A 79 2.52 14.64 -11.13
C GLU A 79 3.35 14.21 -12.35
N ASP A 80 4.55 13.67 -12.14
CA ASP A 80 5.37 13.13 -13.24
C ASP A 80 4.64 12.01 -13.98
N LEU A 81 4.01 11.07 -13.26
CA LEU A 81 3.19 10.04 -13.92
C LEU A 81 2.02 10.66 -14.69
N ASN A 82 1.31 11.63 -14.09
CA ASN A 82 0.18 12.30 -14.74
C ASN A 82 0.58 13.07 -16.00
N SER A 83 1.80 13.60 -16.06
CA SER A 83 2.34 14.26 -17.27
C SER A 83 2.52 13.31 -18.45
N ARG A 84 2.56 12.00 -18.19
CA ARG A 84 2.76 10.92 -19.18
C ARG A 84 1.46 10.20 -19.54
N LEU A 85 0.33 10.58 -18.94
CA LEU A 85 -0.96 9.92 -19.12
C LEU A 85 -1.94 10.82 -19.88
N GLU A 86 -2.71 10.23 -20.80
CA GLU A 86 -3.84 10.93 -21.42
C GLU A 86 -4.95 11.21 -20.40
N ARG A 87 -5.23 10.23 -19.53
CA ARG A 87 -6.19 10.35 -18.43
C ARG A 87 -5.45 10.37 -17.10
N ARG A 88 -5.51 11.50 -16.41
CA ARG A 88 -4.88 11.69 -15.11
C ARG A 88 -5.47 10.75 -14.06
N VAL A 89 -4.62 10.31 -13.14
CA VAL A 89 -4.94 9.46 -11.99
C VAL A 89 -4.70 10.22 -10.68
N LYS A 90 -5.35 9.75 -9.62
CA LYS A 90 -5.24 10.31 -8.26
C LYS A 90 -4.33 9.43 -7.40
N ALA A 91 -3.86 9.96 -6.27
CA ALA A 91 -3.19 9.14 -5.25
C ALA A 91 -4.06 7.94 -4.80
N ALA A 92 -5.39 8.07 -4.85
CA ALA A 92 -6.33 7.00 -4.51
C ALA A 92 -6.18 5.74 -5.39
N ASN A 93 -5.76 5.85 -6.66
CA ASN A 93 -5.42 4.71 -7.52
C ASN A 93 -4.26 3.88 -6.95
N PHE A 94 -3.42 4.51 -6.14
CA PHE A 94 -2.16 4.00 -5.62
C PHE A 94 -2.20 3.62 -4.14
N ARG A 95 -3.27 4.03 -3.45
CA ARG A 95 -3.59 3.69 -2.05
C ARG A 95 -2.44 3.96 -1.04
N PRO A 96 -1.68 5.07 -1.15
CA PRO A 96 -0.68 5.40 -0.14
C PRO A 96 -1.37 5.76 1.19
N ASN A 97 -0.65 5.55 2.29
CA ASN A 97 -1.05 6.03 3.62
C ASN A 97 -0.60 7.47 3.83
N ILE A 98 0.59 7.82 3.34
CA ILE A 98 1.21 9.13 3.52
C ILE A 98 1.57 9.67 2.13
N VAL A 99 1.13 10.89 1.84
CA VAL A 99 1.49 11.62 0.62
C VAL A 99 2.32 12.84 1.00
N ILE A 100 3.50 12.99 0.41
CA ILE A 100 4.48 14.04 0.76
C ILE A 100 4.63 15.04 -0.39
N SER A 101 4.47 16.32 -0.08
CA SER A 101 4.68 17.44 -1.00
C SER A 101 6.08 18.06 -0.83
N GLY A 102 6.47 18.97 -1.71
CA GLY A 102 7.66 19.83 -1.51
C GLY A 102 9.01 19.12 -1.70
N CYS A 103 9.05 18.02 -2.47
CA CYS A 103 10.26 17.30 -2.81
C CYS A 103 10.40 17.09 -4.33
N GLY A 104 11.56 16.59 -4.76
CA GLY A 104 11.80 16.25 -6.17
C GLY A 104 10.99 15.03 -6.63
N ILE A 105 10.85 14.89 -7.94
CA ILE A 105 10.21 13.73 -8.57
C ILE A 105 10.95 12.45 -8.12
N TYR A 106 10.23 11.45 -7.62
CA TYR A 106 10.76 10.20 -7.08
C TYR A 106 11.76 10.35 -5.91
N ALA A 107 11.78 11.50 -5.22
CA ALA A 107 12.69 11.70 -4.10
C ALA A 107 12.53 10.63 -3.01
N GLU A 108 11.31 10.11 -2.83
CA GLU A 108 11.00 9.05 -1.86
C GLU A 108 11.81 7.77 -2.06
N ASP A 109 12.26 7.48 -3.28
CA ASP A 109 13.06 6.30 -3.59
C ASP A 109 14.40 6.29 -2.84
N SER A 110 14.91 7.48 -2.50
CA SER A 110 16.22 7.68 -1.86
C SER A 110 16.16 7.84 -0.34
N TRP A 111 14.96 8.00 0.24
CA TRP A 111 14.82 8.26 1.68
C TRP A 111 14.99 6.96 2.45
N ASN A 112 16.11 6.80 3.16
CA ASN A 112 16.34 5.59 3.95
C ASN A 112 15.57 5.62 5.27
N GLU A 113 15.64 6.75 5.98
CA GLU A 113 14.94 6.96 7.25
C GLU A 113 14.36 8.39 7.26
N VAL A 114 13.12 8.52 7.74
CA VAL A 114 12.42 9.80 7.80
C VAL A 114 11.82 10.03 9.17
N LEU A 115 11.89 11.27 9.63
CA LEU A 115 11.22 11.76 10.84
C LEU A 115 10.07 12.69 10.44
N ILE A 116 8.88 12.41 10.94
CA ILE A 116 7.67 13.21 10.74
C ILE A 116 6.99 13.39 12.10
N GLY A 117 6.98 14.63 12.61
CA GLY A 117 6.62 14.85 14.01
C GLY A 117 7.56 14.06 14.94
N ASP A 118 7.00 13.17 15.76
CA ASP A 118 7.76 12.26 16.63
C ASP A 118 7.89 10.84 16.03
N VAL A 119 7.40 10.61 14.80
CA VAL A 119 7.38 9.29 14.16
C VAL A 119 8.61 9.09 13.30
N GLU A 120 9.35 8.02 13.56
CA GLU A 120 10.45 7.58 12.71
C GLU A 120 10.00 6.39 11.85
N LEU A 121 10.21 6.51 10.54
CA LEU A 121 9.90 5.47 9.57
C LEU A 121 11.16 5.10 8.80
N LYS A 122 11.38 3.79 8.62
CA LYS A 122 12.48 3.25 7.81
C LYS A 122 11.96 2.68 6.51
N ARG A 123 12.58 3.06 5.40
CA ARG A 123 12.27 2.51 4.07
C ARG A 123 12.72 1.07 4.00
N VAL A 124 11.84 0.22 3.49
CA VAL A 124 12.08 -1.23 3.38
C VAL A 124 12.37 -1.63 1.94
N MET A 125 11.49 -1.25 1.01
CA MET A 125 11.63 -1.58 -0.41
C MET A 125 10.66 -0.76 -1.27
N PRO A 126 10.92 -0.66 -2.59
CA PRO A 126 9.96 -0.11 -3.54
C PRO A 126 8.62 -0.87 -3.55
N CYS A 127 7.52 -0.15 -3.72
CA CYS A 127 6.20 -0.76 -3.88
C CYS A 127 5.98 -1.15 -5.35
N THR A 128 5.89 -2.45 -5.62
CA THR A 128 5.52 -2.96 -6.94
C THR A 128 4.03 -2.77 -7.22
N ARG A 129 3.70 -2.37 -8.44
CA ARG A 129 2.32 -2.04 -8.83
C ARG A 129 1.67 -3.18 -9.61
N CYS A 130 0.41 -3.43 -9.29
CA CYS A 130 -0.41 -4.47 -9.90
C CYS A 130 -1.62 -3.86 -10.62
N LEU A 131 -2.46 -4.70 -11.20
CA LEU A 131 -3.68 -4.31 -11.92
C LEU A 131 -4.63 -3.43 -11.10
N LEU A 132 -4.61 -3.49 -9.76
CA LEU A 132 -5.53 -2.69 -8.95
C LEU A 132 -5.34 -1.17 -9.13
N THR A 133 -4.19 -0.72 -9.65
CA THR A 133 -3.99 0.70 -9.98
C THR A 133 -4.86 1.19 -11.13
N THR A 134 -5.36 0.28 -11.97
CA THR A 134 -6.18 0.60 -13.14
C THR A 134 -7.67 0.72 -12.82
N VAL A 135 -8.07 0.43 -11.56
CA VAL A 135 -9.44 0.64 -11.11
C VAL A 135 -9.65 2.12 -10.84
N ASP A 136 -10.61 2.72 -11.54
CA ASP A 136 -11.07 4.08 -11.31
C ASP A 136 -11.80 4.16 -9.95
N PRO A 137 -11.31 4.94 -8.97
CA PRO A 137 -11.90 4.96 -7.63
C PRO A 137 -13.30 5.57 -7.55
N ASP A 138 -13.68 6.42 -8.51
CA ASP A 138 -14.97 7.11 -8.52
C ASP A 138 -16.07 6.22 -9.14
N THR A 139 -15.70 5.35 -10.09
CA THR A 139 -16.65 4.50 -10.83
C THR A 139 -16.57 3.02 -10.47
N GLY A 140 -15.46 2.55 -9.88
CA GLY A 140 -15.20 1.13 -9.65
C GLY A 140 -14.88 0.33 -10.91
N ILE A 141 -14.71 1.00 -12.06
CA ILE A 141 -14.46 0.34 -13.35
C ILE A 141 -12.96 0.20 -13.57
N MET A 142 -12.53 -1.01 -13.93
CA MET A 142 -11.15 -1.34 -14.24
C MET A 142 -10.79 -0.96 -15.68
N ASP A 143 -9.79 -0.11 -15.85
CA ASP A 143 -9.13 0.13 -17.14
C ASP A 143 -8.29 -1.09 -17.54
N LYS A 144 -8.19 -1.36 -18.84
CA LYS A 144 -7.48 -2.53 -19.37
C LYS A 144 -5.96 -2.41 -19.24
N LYS A 145 -5.42 -1.19 -19.19
CA LYS A 145 -3.98 -0.93 -19.36
C LYS A 145 -3.45 0.15 -18.42
N GLU A 146 -4.13 1.29 -18.30
CA GLU A 146 -3.57 2.47 -17.63
C GLU A 146 -3.98 2.57 -16.16
N PRO A 147 -3.11 3.08 -15.26
CA PRO A 147 -1.79 3.67 -15.52
C PRO A 147 -0.63 2.66 -15.54
N LEU A 148 -0.93 1.35 -15.52
CA LEU A 148 0.06 0.31 -15.32
C LEU A 148 0.98 0.10 -16.54
N GLU A 149 0.48 0.20 -17.77
CA GLU A 149 1.31 0.16 -18.98
C GLU A 149 2.28 1.35 -19.03
N THR A 150 1.82 2.56 -18.75
CA THR A 150 2.70 3.73 -18.68
C THR A 150 3.80 3.52 -17.63
N LEU A 151 3.47 3.08 -16.42
CA LEU A 151 4.46 2.76 -15.39
C LEU A 151 5.47 1.68 -15.86
N LYS A 152 5.02 0.63 -16.57
CA LYS A 152 5.92 -0.40 -17.12
C LYS A 152 6.92 0.14 -18.13
N SER A 153 6.62 1.26 -18.79
CA SER A 153 7.50 1.81 -19.83
C SER A 153 8.75 2.50 -19.27
N TYR A 154 8.71 3.01 -18.04
CA TYR A 154 9.82 3.81 -17.48
C TYR A 154 10.11 3.61 -15.98
N ARG A 155 9.30 2.83 -15.25
CA ARG A 155 9.44 2.59 -13.80
C ARG A 155 9.67 1.12 -13.45
N LEU A 156 10.31 0.34 -14.33
CA LEU A 156 10.76 -1.01 -13.95
C LEU A 156 11.87 -0.92 -12.89
N CYS A 157 11.93 -1.88 -11.97
CA CYS A 157 13.03 -1.92 -11.01
C CYS A 157 14.39 -2.03 -11.70
N GLU A 158 15.36 -1.34 -11.13
CA GLU A 158 16.76 -1.44 -11.53
C GLU A 158 17.24 -2.90 -11.42
N PRO A 159 18.21 -3.32 -12.25
CA PRO A 159 18.74 -4.69 -12.22
C PRO A 159 19.20 -5.14 -10.83
N SER A 160 19.75 -4.22 -10.03
CA SER A 160 20.19 -4.48 -8.65
C SER A 160 19.06 -4.83 -7.69
N GLU A 161 17.85 -4.34 -7.93
CA GLU A 161 16.66 -4.55 -7.08
C GLU A 161 15.67 -5.55 -7.71
N GLN A 162 16.00 -6.11 -8.87
CA GLN A 162 15.11 -6.99 -9.62
C GLN A 162 14.76 -8.29 -8.87
N ALA A 163 15.64 -8.75 -7.99
CA ALA A 163 15.35 -9.87 -7.08
C ALA A 163 14.20 -9.57 -6.10
N LEU A 164 13.98 -8.29 -5.77
CA LEU A 164 12.93 -7.84 -4.85
C LEU A 164 11.60 -7.55 -5.57
N CYS A 165 11.68 -6.90 -6.74
CA CYS A 165 10.50 -6.40 -7.45
C CYS A 165 10.01 -7.31 -8.59
N GLY A 166 10.87 -8.21 -9.08
CA GLY A 166 10.66 -8.91 -10.34
C GLY A 166 10.56 -7.94 -11.53
N LYS A 167 9.64 -8.23 -12.46
CA LYS A 167 9.41 -7.44 -13.69
C LYS A 167 8.25 -6.43 -13.55
N LEU A 168 7.81 -6.14 -12.32
CA LEU A 168 6.74 -5.19 -12.08
C LEU A 168 7.30 -3.78 -11.94
N PRO A 169 6.57 -2.75 -12.42
CA PRO A 169 7.00 -1.39 -12.20
C PRO A 169 6.79 -0.98 -10.74
N THR A 170 7.52 0.03 -10.29
CA THR A 170 7.46 0.55 -8.93
C THR A 170 7.01 1.99 -8.85
N PHE A 171 6.19 2.27 -7.85
CA PHE A 171 5.65 3.60 -7.63
C PHE A 171 5.21 3.75 -6.16
N GLY A 172 5.90 4.63 -5.44
CA GLY A 172 5.84 4.70 -3.98
C GLY A 172 6.74 3.66 -3.30
N GLN A 173 6.95 3.86 -2.01
CA GLN A 173 7.91 3.11 -1.20
C GLN A 173 7.24 2.54 0.05
N TYR A 174 7.57 1.31 0.40
CA TYR A 174 7.13 0.70 1.65
C TYR A 174 8.02 1.12 2.81
N PHE A 175 7.39 1.49 3.92
CA PHE A 175 8.05 1.89 5.16
C PHE A 175 7.59 1.02 6.34
N ALA A 176 8.48 0.81 7.29
CA ALA A 176 8.21 0.20 8.59
C ALA A 176 8.41 1.23 9.71
N LEU A 177 7.75 1.00 10.85
CA LEU A 177 7.84 1.86 12.02
C LEU A 177 9.14 1.60 12.78
N GLU A 178 9.89 2.66 13.10
CA GLU A 178 11.00 2.61 14.04
C GLU A 178 10.58 3.19 15.40
N ASN A 179 9.99 4.40 15.41
CA ASN A 179 9.48 5.04 16.61
C ASN A 179 7.99 5.40 16.46
N PRO A 180 7.10 4.94 17.36
CA PRO A 180 5.68 5.28 17.33
C PRO A 180 5.43 6.73 17.75
N GLY A 181 4.32 7.30 17.28
CA GLY A 181 3.94 8.67 17.58
C GLY A 181 2.72 9.10 16.76
N THR A 182 2.53 10.41 16.62
CA THR A 182 1.46 10.99 15.81
C THR A 182 2.05 11.85 14.71
N ILE A 183 1.53 11.69 13.49
CA ILE A 183 1.78 12.58 12.35
C ILE A 183 0.51 13.35 12.00
N LYS A 184 0.67 14.53 11.42
CA LYS A 184 -0.43 15.38 10.95
C LYS A 184 -0.11 15.94 9.57
N VAL A 185 -1.16 16.25 8.81
CA VAL A 185 -1.00 17.01 7.56
C VAL A 185 -0.39 18.37 7.91
N GLY A 186 0.68 18.72 7.19
CA GLY A 186 1.45 19.94 7.42
C GLY A 186 2.70 19.75 8.28
N ASP A 187 2.90 18.57 8.89
CA ASP A 187 4.17 18.28 9.58
C ASP A 187 5.33 18.25 8.58
N PRO A 188 6.48 18.87 8.91
CA PRO A 188 7.68 18.76 8.10
C PRO A 188 8.21 17.32 8.10
N VAL A 189 8.81 16.92 6.98
CA VAL A 189 9.48 15.63 6.82
C VAL A 189 10.99 15.88 6.81
N TYR A 190 11.70 15.29 7.77
CA TYR A 190 13.15 15.37 7.86
C TYR A 190 13.78 14.04 7.42
N LEU A 191 14.83 14.11 6.61
CA LEU A 191 15.63 12.93 6.28
C LEU A 191 16.64 12.71 7.40
N LEU A 192 16.67 11.50 7.94
CA LEU A 192 17.69 11.08 8.88
C LEU A 192 18.87 10.52 8.09
N SER A 193 20.08 10.89 8.51
CA SER A 193 21.35 10.56 7.85
C SER A 193 21.74 9.10 8.01
#